data_AF-A0A438H068-F1
#
_entry.id   AF-A0A438H068-F1
#
_cell.length_a   1.000
_cell.length_b   1.000
_cell.length_c   1.000
_cell.angle_alpha   90.00
_cell.angle_beta   90.00
_cell.angle_gamma   90.00
#
_symmetry.space_group_name_H-M   'P 1'
#
loop_
_entity.id
_entity.type
_entity.pdbx_description
1 polymer ?
#
loop_
_entity_poly.entity_id
_entity_poly.type
_entity_poly.pdbx_seq_one_letter_code
_entity_poly.pdbx_strand_id
1 'polypeptide(L)' 'MRNSMSVWERYMEAINACPHHGFDTWLLVSYFYDGMSSSMKQLLETMCGGDFMSKNPEKDMDFLSYVAEVSR' A
#
# COMPACT_ATOMS: atom_id res chain seq x y z
N MET A 1 -13.75 -0.51 0.95
CA MET A 1 -12.75 -0.71 -0.11
C MET A 1 -12.31 0.61 -0.72
N ARG A 2 -13.21 1.38 -1.35
CA ARG A 2 -12.86 2.58 -2.13
C ARG A 2 -12.09 3.69 -1.38
N ASN A 3 -12.34 3.90 -0.09
CA ASN A 3 -11.78 5.05 0.65
C ASN A 3 -10.28 4.91 0.98
N SER A 4 -9.77 3.70 1.28
CA SER A 4 -8.33 3.55 1.57
C SER A 4 -7.49 3.52 0.30
N MET A 5 -8.02 2.97 -0.80
CA MET A 5 -7.26 2.86 -2.05
C MET A 5 -7.14 4.18 -2.82
N SER A 6 -8.12 5.09 -2.71
CA SER A 6 -7.93 6.46 -3.19
C SER A 6 -6.92 7.26 -2.35
N VAL A 7 -6.70 6.89 -1.09
CA VAL A 7 -5.64 7.47 -0.24
C VAL A 7 -4.27 6.96 -0.65
N TRP A 8 -4.16 5.71 -1.12
CA TRP A 8 -2.91 5.17 -1.67
C TRP A 8 -2.38 6.02 -2.83
N GLU A 9 -3.26 6.36 -3.79
CA GLU A 9 -2.88 7.16 -4.95
C GLU A 9 -2.31 8.53 -4.52
N ARG A 10 -3.00 9.22 -3.61
CA ARG A 10 -2.56 10.52 -3.06
C ARG A 10 -1.27 10.41 -2.23
N TYR A 11 -1.11 9.30 -1.51
CA TYR A 11 0.11 9.03 -0.76
C TYR A 11 1.30 8.90 -1.72
N MET A 12 1.15 8.10 -2.78
CA MET A 12 2.20 7.91 -3.78
C MET A 12 2.49 9.18 -4.59
N GLU A 13 1.48 9.99 -4.90
CA GLU A 13 1.70 11.32 -5.50
C GLU A 13 2.61 12.21 -4.63
N ALA A 14 2.39 12.23 -3.31
CA ALA A 14 3.20 13.02 -2.40
C ALA A 14 4.65 12.49 -2.28
N ILE A 15 4.83 11.17 -2.25
CA ILE A 15 6.16 10.54 -2.25
C ILE A 15 6.89 10.83 -3.56
N ASN A 16 6.23 10.66 -4.70
CA ASN A 16 6.81 10.90 -6.03
C ASN A 16 7.17 12.37 -6.27
N ALA A 17 6.46 13.30 -5.63
CA ALA A 17 6.81 14.73 -5.67
C ALA A 17 8.12 15.07 -4.92
N CYS A 18 8.65 14.16 -4.11
CA CYS A 18 9.89 14.33 -3.36
C CYS A 18 10.89 13.19 -3.66
N PRO A 19 11.57 13.19 -4.81
CA PRO A 19 12.44 12.08 -5.23
C PRO A 19 13.65 11.82 -4.32
N HIS A 20 13.93 12.73 -3.38
CA HIS A 20 14.97 12.60 -2.36
C HIS A 20 14.40 12.38 -0.95
N HIS A 21 13.18 11.83 -0.83
CA HIS A 21 12.49 11.61 0.45
C HIS A 21 13.25 10.73 1.46
N GLY A 22 14.22 9.93 1.02
CA GLY A 22 15.09 9.14 1.90
C GLY A 22 14.43 7.92 2.58
N PHE A 23 13.10 7.80 2.53
CA PHE A 23 12.39 6.58 2.95
C PHE A 23 12.64 5.41 2.00
N ASP A 24 12.87 4.23 2.55
CA ASP A 24 12.88 2.99 1.77
C ASP A 24 11.45 2.47 1.52
N THR A 25 11.31 1.58 0.53
CA THR A 25 10.02 1.01 0.12
C THR A 25 9.32 0.28 1.27
N TRP A 26 10.07 -0.41 2.12
CA TRP A 26 9.51 -1.16 3.25
C TRP A 26 8.78 -0.22 4.20
N LEU A 27 9.40 0.90 4.54
CA LEU A 27 8.83 1.90 5.43
C LEU A 27 7.57 2.54 4.84
N LEU A 28 7.59 2.84 3.53
CA LEU A 28 6.43 3.42 2.84
C LEU A 28 5.22 2.49 2.89
N VAL A 29 5.41 1.22 2.53
CA VAL A 29 4.33 0.21 2.57
C VAL A 29 3.89 -0.04 4.01
N SER A 30 4.82 -0.12 4.97
CA SER A 30 4.51 -0.32 6.39
C SER A 30 3.65 0.79 6.95
N TYR A 31 4.03 2.06 6.74
CA TYR A 31 3.25 3.20 7.25
C TYR A 31 1.86 3.26 6.65
N PHE A 32 1.74 2.98 5.35
CA PHE A 32 0.44 2.95 4.71
C PHE A 32 -0.43 1.81 5.24
N TYR A 33 0.12 0.60 5.33
CA TYR A 33 -0.55 -0.55 5.91
C TYR A 33 -0.99 -0.25 7.34
N ASP A 34 -0.10 0.24 8.20
CA ASP A 34 -0.40 0.54 9.60
C ASP A 34 -1.54 1.53 9.79
N GLY A 35 -1.61 2.55 8.92
CA GLY A 35 -2.69 3.53 8.89
C GLY A 35 -4.03 3.03 8.35
N MET A 36 -4.11 1.81 7.81
CA MET A 36 -5.36 1.26 7.32
C MET A 36 -6.29 0.78 8.43
N SER A 37 -7.60 0.82 8.17
CA SER A 37 -8.59 0.18 9.02
C SER A 37 -8.37 -1.35 9.09
N SER A 38 -8.70 -1.97 10.22
CA SER A 38 -8.56 -3.42 10.41
C SER A 38 -9.30 -4.24 9.35
N SER A 39 -10.46 -3.76 8.89
CA SER A 39 -11.23 -4.37 7.81
C SER A 39 -10.49 -4.37 6.47
N MET A 40 -9.70 -3.33 6.18
CA MET A 40 -8.94 -3.24 4.95
C MET A 40 -7.69 -4.11 5.01
N LYS A 41 -7.01 -4.13 6.17
CA LYS A 41 -5.91 -5.08 6.42
C LYS A 41 -6.37 -6.51 6.19
N GLN A 42 -7.50 -6.92 6.80
CA GLN A 42 -8.06 -8.27 6.60
C GLN A 42 -8.35 -8.60 5.14
N LEU A 43 -8.88 -7.63 4.37
CA LEU A 43 -9.14 -7.83 2.96
C LEU A 43 -7.85 -8.03 2.16
N LEU A 44 -6.84 -7.19 2.39
CA LEU A 44 -5.53 -7.32 1.75
C LEU A 44 -4.88 -8.66 2.08
N GLU A 45 -4.85 -9.04 3.35
CA GLU A 45 -4.34 -10.35 3.78
C GLU A 45 -5.08 -11.48 3.07
N THR A 46 -6.41 -11.41 2.98
CA THR A 46 -7.21 -12.43 2.29
C THR A 46 -6.84 -12.54 0.81
N MET A 47 -6.62 -11.43 0.13
CA MET A 47 -6.20 -11.41 -1.28
C MET A 47 -4.78 -11.95 -1.48
N CYS A 48 -3.91 -11.80 -0.49
CA CYS A 48 -2.53 -12.30 -0.49
C CYS A 48 -2.37 -13.71 0.12
N GLY A 49 -3.47 -14.37 0.53
CA GLY A 49 -3.38 -15.66 1.23
C GLY A 49 -2.71 -15.58 2.61
N GLY A 50 -2.72 -14.39 3.24
CA GLY A 50 -2.13 -14.09 4.54
C GLY A 50 -0.62 -13.78 4.51
N ASP A 51 -0.04 -13.56 3.32
CA ASP A 51 1.41 -13.36 3.14
C ASP A 51 1.78 -11.92 2.75
N PHE A 52 0.89 -10.93 2.98
CA PHE A 52 1.20 -9.52 2.72
C PHE A 52 2.28 -9.04 3.69
N MET A 53 3.25 -8.23 3.24
CA MET A 53 4.39 -7.73 4.04
C MET A 53 5.39 -8.79 4.51
N SER A 54 5.46 -9.95 3.84
CA SER A 54 6.26 -11.08 4.33
C SER A 54 7.70 -11.15 3.78
N LYS A 55 7.94 -10.70 2.53
CA LYS A 55 9.14 -11.08 1.77
C LYS A 55 9.71 -10.00 0.86
N ASN A 56 8.86 -9.20 0.20
CA ASN A 56 9.35 -8.23 -0.79
C ASN A 56 8.45 -6.98 -0.80
N PRO A 57 8.97 -5.84 -0.31
CA PRO A 57 8.20 -4.60 -0.22
C PRO A 57 7.92 -3.97 -1.60
N GLU A 58 8.73 -4.26 -2.62
CA GLU A 58 8.47 -3.80 -3.99
C GLU A 58 7.24 -4.50 -4.57
N LYS A 59 7.11 -5.81 -4.34
CA LYS A 59 5.91 -6.56 -4.73
C LYS A 59 4.68 -6.13 -3.97
N ASP A 60 4.82 -5.83 -2.68
CA ASP A 60 3.71 -5.33 -1.87
C ASP A 60 3.28 -3.92 -2.32
N MET A 61 4.23 -3.05 -2.68
CA MET A 61 3.99 -1.74 -3.30
C MET A 61 3.25 -1.86 -4.65
N ASP A 62 3.73 -2.75 -5.53
CA ASP A 62 3.10 -3.03 -6.83
C ASP A 62 1.67 -3.57 -6.63
N PHE A 63 1.49 -4.47 -5.65
CA PHE A 63 0.19 -5.03 -5.32
C PHE A 63 -0.80 -3.97 -4.83
N LEU A 64 -0.39 -3.08 -3.91
CA LEU A 64 -1.23 -1.97 -3.46
C LEU A 64 -1.63 -1.05 -4.63
N SER A 65 -0.70 -0.79 -5.54
CA SER A 65 -0.97 0.01 -6.74
C SER A 65 -1.96 -0.67 -7.67
N TYR A 66 -1.82 -1.97 -7.90
CA TYR A 66 -2.77 -2.77 -8.66
C TYR A 66 -4.16 -2.76 -8.02
N VAL A 67 -4.25 -3.01 -6.71
CA VAL A 67 -5.53 -3.01 -5.98
C VAL A 67 -6.20 -1.63 -6.07
N ALA A 68 -5.43 -0.55 -6.01
CA ALA A 68 -5.95 0.80 -6.16
C ALA A 68 -6.51 1.06 -7.56
N GLU A 69 -5.80 0.63 -8.61
CA GLU A 69 -6.23 0.78 -10.00
C GLU A 69 -7.53 0.01 -10.28
N VAL A 70 -7.63 -1.25 -9.85
CA VAL A 70 -8.82 -2.09 -10.10
C VAL A 70 -10.01 -1.73 -9.20
N SER A 71 -9.78 -0.95 -8.13
CA SER A 71 -10.84 -0.48 -7.21
C SER A 71 -11.55 0.80 -7.69
N ARG A 72 -11.15 1.38 -8.83
CA ARG A 72 -11.79 2.54 -9.46
C ARG A 72 -13.20 2.19 -9.96
#